data_AF-A0A2W4Q8N2-F1
#
_entry.id   AF-A0A2W4Q8N2-F1
#
_cell.length_a   1.000
_cell.length_b   1.000
_cell.length_c   1.000
_cell.angle_alpha   90.00
_cell.angle_beta   90.00
_cell.angle_gamma   90.00
#
_symmetry.space_group_name_H-M   'P 1'
#
loop_
_entity.id
_entity.type
_entity.pdbx_description
1 polymer ?
#
loop_
_entity_poly.entity_id
_entity_poly.type
_entity_poly.pdbx_seq_one_letter_code
_entity_poly.pdbx_strand_id
1 'polypeptide(L)'
;MKQNNPLDLASSSLISMMRLLSMLSLIMSSWSAVATAPRVTAQMLGEEKKADIVGYQSIPLNATATDLDGKLSLEIVTEAFKASGKTPIVDILPSKELAKYALLKSDAAALIGSPGDLTAKEKNQYDIITFYLIPIGSGEQQFSMIFRKMDTHAKELQKAFSDGLKKIIKTGKYLELFEKYHGKGKLSTDYVSRLKHYNSSWK
;
A
#
# COMPACT_ATOMS: atom_id res chain seq x y z
N MET A 1 89.52 -14.25 26.10
CA MET A 1 88.96 -12.90 26.36
C MET A 1 87.80 -12.64 25.40
N LYS A 2 86.56 -12.71 25.91
CA LYS A 2 85.39 -11.96 25.44
C LYS A 2 84.40 -11.93 26.62
N GLN A 3 84.12 -10.73 27.11
CA GLN A 3 83.21 -10.47 28.23
C GLN A 3 81.78 -10.84 27.85
N ASN A 4 81.11 -11.63 28.69
CA ASN A 4 79.66 -11.84 28.62
C ASN A 4 79.01 -11.01 29.73
N ASN A 5 78.24 -10.00 29.34
CA ASN A 5 77.58 -9.06 30.25
C ASN A 5 76.41 -9.73 31.01
N PRO A 6 76.21 -9.45 32.30
CA PRO A 6 75.18 -10.08 33.14
C PRO A 6 73.77 -9.46 33.00
N LEU A 7 73.50 -8.69 31.95
CA LEU A 7 72.24 -7.93 31.78
C LEU A 7 71.18 -8.62 30.91
N ASP A 8 71.46 -9.79 30.32
CA ASP A 8 70.57 -10.44 29.34
C ASP A 8 69.62 -11.51 29.89
N LEU A 9 69.73 -11.91 31.16
CA LEU A 9 68.86 -12.96 31.71
C LEU A 9 67.55 -12.45 32.35
N ALA A 10 67.49 -11.18 32.77
CA ALA A 10 66.31 -10.61 33.43
C ALA A 10 65.26 -10.04 32.46
N SER A 11 65.64 -9.69 31.23
CA SER A 11 64.75 -9.10 30.22
C SER A 11 63.84 -10.13 29.55
N SER A 12 64.28 -11.39 29.44
CA SER A 12 63.52 -12.45 28.75
C SER A 12 62.30 -12.95 29.54
N SER A 13 62.37 -12.98 30.88
CA SER A 13 61.24 -13.41 31.72
C SER A 13 60.15 -12.34 31.81
N LEU A 14 60.52 -11.05 31.88
CA LEU A 14 59.59 -9.93 31.85
C LEU A 14 58.82 -9.83 30.53
N ILE A 15 59.50 -10.05 29.39
CA ILE A 15 58.86 -10.05 28.06
C ILE A 15 57.91 -11.26 27.91
N SER A 16 58.26 -12.42 28.45
CA SER A 16 57.39 -13.62 28.43
C SER A 16 56.15 -13.43 29.31
N MET A 17 56.31 -12.79 30.48
CA MET A 17 55.22 -12.50 31.40
C MET A 17 54.26 -11.43 30.86
N MET A 18 54.78 -10.41 30.15
CA MET A 18 53.94 -9.42 29.44
C MET A 18 53.15 -10.02 28.26
N ARG A 19 53.70 -11.03 27.57
CA ARG A 19 52.98 -11.75 26.50
C ARG A 19 51.85 -12.63 27.05
N LEU A 20 52.07 -13.29 28.19
CA LEU A 20 51.04 -14.10 28.84
C LEU A 20 49.88 -13.23 29.38
N LEU A 21 50.20 -12.06 29.96
CA LEU A 21 49.19 -11.11 30.44
C LEU A 21 48.36 -10.50 29.29
N SER A 22 48.99 -10.25 28.15
CA SER A 22 48.34 -9.76 26.92
C SER A 22 47.40 -10.80 26.29
N MET A 23 47.79 -12.08 26.25
CA MET A 23 46.88 -13.14 25.77
C MET A 23 45.70 -13.38 26.73
N LEU A 24 45.89 -13.23 28.04
CA LEU A 24 44.83 -13.41 29.03
C LEU A 24 43.76 -12.30 28.97
N SER A 25 44.14 -11.05 28.63
CA SER A 25 43.19 -9.94 28.48
C SER A 25 42.30 -10.03 27.23
N LEU A 26 42.82 -10.62 26.15
CA LEU A 26 42.06 -10.87 24.92
C LEU A 26 40.98 -11.95 25.11
N ILE A 27 41.24 -12.97 25.93
CA ILE A 27 40.28 -14.07 26.18
C ILE A 27 39.11 -13.59 27.06
N MET A 28 39.35 -12.68 28.01
CA MET A 28 38.30 -12.17 28.90
C MET A 28 37.36 -11.15 28.24
N SER A 29 37.70 -10.64 27.05
CA SER A 29 36.90 -9.65 26.33
C SER A 29 35.79 -10.26 25.45
N SER A 30 35.67 -11.60 25.41
CA SER A 30 34.71 -12.31 24.54
C SER A 30 33.37 -12.65 25.22
N TRP A 31 33.24 -12.40 26.53
CA TRP A 31 32.02 -12.72 27.26
C TRP A 31 31.15 -11.48 27.46
N SER A 32 30.17 -11.34 26.56
CA SER A 32 28.90 -10.58 26.66
C SER A 32 28.63 -9.66 25.47
N ALA A 33 28.91 -10.13 24.25
CA ALA A 33 28.07 -9.71 23.13
C ALA A 33 26.72 -10.42 23.26
N VAL A 34 25.85 -9.90 24.12
CA VAL A 34 24.43 -10.26 24.08
C VAL A 34 23.91 -9.68 22.77
N ALA A 35 23.90 -10.51 21.72
CA ALA A 35 23.15 -10.23 20.52
C ALA A 35 21.67 -10.14 20.93
N THR A 36 21.21 -8.95 21.29
CA THR A 36 19.81 -8.60 21.20
C THR A 36 19.48 -8.57 19.72
N ALA A 37 19.34 -9.76 19.12
CA ALA A 37 18.53 -9.91 17.93
C ALA A 37 17.22 -9.16 18.22
N PRO A 38 16.73 -8.29 17.31
CA PRO A 38 15.45 -7.64 17.50
C PRO A 38 14.43 -8.73 17.80
N ARG A 39 13.98 -8.81 19.05
CA ARG A 39 12.91 -9.75 19.40
C ARG A 39 11.67 -9.14 18.77
N VAL A 40 11.27 -9.70 17.63
CA VAL A 40 9.95 -9.43 17.05
C VAL A 40 8.95 -9.83 18.11
N THR A 41 8.46 -8.86 18.87
CA THR A 41 7.39 -9.07 19.85
C THR A 41 6.09 -9.22 19.06
N ALA A 42 5.15 -10.02 19.56
CA ALA A 42 3.82 -10.13 18.95
C ALA A 42 3.10 -8.76 18.82
N GLN A 43 3.52 -7.74 19.58
CA GLN A 43 3.06 -6.36 19.42
C GLN A 43 3.60 -5.64 18.17
N MET A 44 4.74 -6.05 17.60
CA MET A 44 5.20 -5.60 16.27
C MET A 44 4.45 -6.28 15.12
N LEU A 45 3.78 -7.41 15.42
CA LEU A 45 2.79 -8.07 14.58
C LEU A 45 1.39 -7.62 15.03
N GLY A 46 1.20 -6.32 15.25
CA GLY A 46 -0.11 -5.75 15.59
C GLY A 46 -1.14 -6.33 14.62
N GLU A 47 -2.31 -6.72 15.13
CA GLU A 47 -3.40 -7.36 14.36
C GLU A 47 -3.38 -6.82 12.93
N GLU A 48 -2.86 -7.61 12.00
CA GLU A 48 -2.72 -7.20 10.61
C GLU A 48 -4.15 -7.09 10.12
N LYS A 49 -4.72 -5.88 10.22
CA LYS A 49 -6.03 -5.57 9.67
C LYS A 49 -5.84 -5.67 8.17
N LYS A 50 -6.04 -6.88 7.64
CA LYS A 50 -6.03 -7.16 6.21
C LYS A 50 -6.95 -6.13 5.57
N ALA A 51 -6.38 -5.30 4.71
CA ALA A 51 -7.15 -4.32 3.98
C ALA A 51 -8.16 -5.06 3.08
N ASP A 52 -9.43 -4.68 3.18
CA ASP A 52 -10.47 -5.21 2.29
C ASP A 52 -10.20 -4.77 0.85
N ILE A 53 -9.68 -3.55 0.71
CA ILE A 53 -9.48 -2.86 -0.55
C ILE A 53 -8.05 -2.32 -0.57
N VAL A 54 -7.36 -2.60 -1.66
CA VAL A 54 -6.03 -2.03 -1.90
C VAL A 54 -6.09 -1.03 -3.05
N GLY A 55 -5.32 0.03 -2.97
CA GLY A 55 -4.99 0.93 -4.09
C GLY A 55 -3.48 1.04 -4.21
N TYR A 56 -3.01 1.83 -5.16
CA TYR A 56 -1.58 2.13 -5.27
C TYR A 56 -1.34 3.61 -5.53
N GLN A 57 -0.17 4.09 -5.12
CA GLN A 57 0.28 5.44 -5.36
C GLN A 57 0.54 5.65 -6.87
N SER A 58 -0.45 6.17 -7.57
CA SER A 58 -0.35 6.69 -8.93
C SER A 58 -1.37 7.78 -9.12
N ILE A 59 -1.31 8.56 -10.20
CA ILE A 59 -2.46 9.40 -10.57
C ILE A 59 -3.66 8.45 -10.87
N PRO A 60 -4.84 8.66 -10.28
CA PRO A 60 -5.18 9.77 -9.39
C PRO A 60 -4.79 9.53 -7.92
N LEU A 61 -4.76 8.30 -7.39
CA LEU A 61 -4.44 7.94 -5.99
C LEU A 61 -3.12 8.43 -5.32
N ASN A 62 -2.40 9.42 -5.86
CA ASN A 62 -1.22 9.93 -5.17
C ASN A 62 -1.66 10.79 -3.98
N ALA A 63 -1.35 10.37 -2.75
CA ALA A 63 -1.78 11.07 -1.53
C ALA A 63 -0.97 12.34 -1.21
N THR A 64 -0.42 13.02 -2.22
CA THR A 64 0.25 14.31 -1.99
C THR A 64 -0.78 15.42 -1.74
N ALA A 65 -0.40 16.44 -0.98
CA ALA A 65 -1.30 17.55 -0.62
C ALA A 65 -1.89 18.27 -1.85
N THR A 66 -1.23 18.17 -2.99
CA THR A 66 -1.57 18.85 -4.26
C THR A 66 -2.39 18.00 -5.23
N ASP A 67 -2.55 16.69 -4.99
CA ASP A 67 -3.32 15.84 -5.90
C ASP A 67 -4.81 15.84 -5.53
N LEU A 68 -5.56 16.70 -6.22
CA LEU A 68 -7.00 16.84 -6.05
C LEU A 68 -7.76 15.62 -6.58
N ASP A 69 -7.24 14.96 -7.61
CA ASP A 69 -7.87 13.80 -8.23
C ASP A 69 -7.78 12.57 -7.32
N GLY A 70 -6.67 12.39 -6.62
CA GLY A 70 -6.50 11.31 -5.64
C GLY A 70 -7.40 11.43 -4.45
N LYS A 71 -7.46 12.64 -3.89
CA LYS A 71 -8.36 12.94 -2.78
C LYS A 71 -9.83 12.78 -3.18
N LEU A 72 -10.20 13.28 -4.36
CA LEU A 72 -11.54 13.08 -4.91
C LEU A 72 -11.87 11.59 -5.08
N SER A 73 -10.96 10.83 -5.69
CA SER A 73 -11.17 9.40 -5.94
C SER A 73 -11.41 8.62 -4.65
N LEU A 74 -10.57 8.84 -3.63
CA LEU A 74 -10.72 8.20 -2.32
C LEU A 74 -11.99 8.65 -1.59
N GLU A 75 -12.37 9.93 -1.69
CA GLU A 75 -13.59 10.42 -1.07
C GLU A 75 -14.84 9.89 -1.78
N ILE A 76 -14.85 9.77 -3.11
CA ILE A 76 -15.91 9.09 -3.86
C ILE A 76 -16.06 7.64 -3.37
N VAL A 77 -14.95 6.91 -3.23
CA VAL A 77 -14.99 5.53 -2.77
C VAL A 77 -15.55 5.44 -1.36
N THR A 78 -15.05 6.29 -0.46
CA THR A 78 -15.47 6.35 0.94
C THR A 78 -16.97 6.68 1.05
N GLU A 79 -17.44 7.72 0.35
CA GLU A 79 -18.83 8.16 0.40
C GLU A 79 -19.77 7.16 -0.28
N ALA A 80 -19.33 6.45 -1.33
CA ALA A 80 -20.11 5.35 -1.91
C ALA A 80 -20.34 4.23 -0.88
N PHE A 81 -19.29 3.75 -0.21
CA PHE A 81 -19.46 2.72 0.83
C PHE A 81 -20.28 3.20 2.02
N LYS A 82 -20.07 4.44 2.49
CA LYS A 82 -20.90 5.02 3.56
C LYS A 82 -22.38 5.09 3.17
N ALA A 83 -22.68 5.46 1.93
CA ALA A 83 -24.06 5.56 1.45
C ALA A 83 -24.80 4.22 1.48
N SER A 84 -24.08 3.09 1.44
CA SER A 84 -24.61 1.73 1.60
C SER A 84 -24.39 1.13 3.01
N GLY A 85 -23.88 1.91 3.97
CA GLY A 85 -23.70 1.47 5.35
C GLY A 85 -22.50 0.54 5.57
N LYS A 86 -21.51 0.58 4.68
CA LYS A 86 -20.25 -0.18 4.80
C LYS A 86 -19.07 0.77 5.01
N THR A 87 -18.03 0.30 5.69
CA THR A 87 -16.78 1.05 5.92
C THR A 87 -15.58 0.11 5.75
N PRO A 88 -15.30 -0.35 4.52
CA PRO A 88 -14.17 -1.25 4.27
C PRO A 88 -12.84 -0.55 4.55
N ILE A 89 -11.84 -1.33 4.94
CA ILE A 89 -10.50 -0.82 5.16
C ILE A 89 -9.81 -0.68 3.80
N VAL A 90 -9.44 0.56 3.45
CA VAL A 90 -8.70 0.88 2.23
C VAL A 90 -7.24 1.13 2.59
N ASP A 91 -6.33 0.42 1.94
CA ASP A 91 -4.88 0.63 2.05
C ASP A 91 -4.29 1.07 0.70
N ILE A 92 -3.37 2.03 0.71
CA ILE A 92 -2.74 2.58 -0.49
C ILE A 92 -1.28 2.18 -0.50
N LEU A 93 -0.97 1.21 -1.37
CA LEU A 93 0.35 0.60 -1.47
C LEU A 93 1.30 1.46 -2.31
N PRO A 94 2.63 1.34 -2.10
CA PRO A 94 3.59 2.22 -2.75
C PRO A 94 3.78 1.93 -4.25
N SER A 95 3.30 0.78 -4.76
CA SER A 95 3.41 0.46 -6.19
C SER A 95 2.22 -0.32 -6.72
N LYS A 96 2.02 -0.21 -8.04
CA LYS A 96 1.01 -0.96 -8.79
C LYS A 96 1.22 -2.47 -8.69
N GLU A 97 2.47 -2.93 -8.74
CA GLU A 97 2.82 -4.34 -8.67
C GLU A 97 2.43 -4.93 -7.33
N LEU A 98 2.61 -4.18 -6.23
CA LEU A 98 2.19 -4.61 -4.90
C LEU A 98 0.67 -4.67 -4.76
N ALA A 99 -0.05 -3.67 -5.25
CA ALA A 99 -1.51 -3.69 -5.21
C ALA A 99 -2.10 -4.78 -6.09
N LYS A 100 -1.53 -5.00 -7.28
CA LYS A 100 -1.88 -6.13 -8.13
C LYS A 100 -1.57 -7.45 -7.44
N TYR A 101 -0.39 -7.60 -6.84
CA TYR A 101 -0.04 -8.81 -6.09
C TYR A 101 -1.04 -9.05 -4.95
N ALA A 102 -1.40 -8.02 -4.19
CA ALA A 102 -2.35 -8.14 -3.10
C ALA A 102 -3.74 -8.60 -3.59
N LEU A 103 -4.24 -8.02 -4.68
CA LEU A 103 -5.48 -8.44 -5.34
C LEU A 103 -5.42 -9.89 -5.83
N LEU A 104 -4.31 -10.30 -6.45
CA LEU A 104 -4.20 -11.62 -7.09
C LEU A 104 -3.85 -12.74 -6.10
N LYS A 105 -3.16 -12.42 -4.99
CA LYS A 105 -2.49 -13.39 -4.12
C LYS A 105 -2.76 -13.22 -2.61
N SER A 106 -3.05 -12.02 -2.12
CA SER A 106 -3.04 -11.69 -0.68
C SER A 106 -4.41 -11.38 -0.09
N ASP A 107 -5.46 -12.07 -0.55
CA ASP A 107 -6.85 -11.97 -0.07
C ASP A 107 -7.52 -10.59 -0.13
N ALA A 108 -6.93 -9.58 -0.79
CA ALA A 108 -7.63 -8.31 -0.98
C ALA A 108 -8.88 -8.55 -1.85
N ALA A 109 -10.03 -8.11 -1.34
CA ALA A 109 -11.32 -8.35 -1.98
C ALA A 109 -11.51 -7.45 -3.21
N ALA A 110 -10.87 -6.27 -3.21
CA ALA A 110 -10.89 -5.36 -4.34
C ALA A 110 -9.62 -4.53 -4.51
N LEU A 111 -9.44 -4.01 -5.73
CA LEU A 111 -8.40 -3.06 -6.11
C LEU A 111 -9.03 -1.75 -6.59
N ILE A 112 -8.50 -0.62 -6.14
CA ILE A 112 -8.71 0.69 -6.74
C ILE A 112 -7.60 0.91 -7.78
N GLY A 113 -7.95 0.97 -9.06
CA GLY A 113 -6.97 1.03 -10.13
C GLY A 113 -7.55 1.28 -11.52
N SER A 114 -6.71 1.15 -12.54
CA SER A 114 -7.14 1.18 -13.93
C SER A 114 -7.56 -0.22 -14.40
N PRO A 115 -8.64 -0.37 -15.20
CA PRO A 115 -8.93 -1.62 -15.87
C PRO A 115 -7.76 -2.13 -16.74
N GLY A 116 -6.86 -1.24 -17.17
CA GLY A 116 -5.62 -1.59 -17.90
C GLY A 116 -4.56 -2.32 -17.06
N ASP A 117 -4.72 -2.38 -15.73
CA ASP A 117 -3.76 -3.05 -14.84
C ASP A 117 -3.87 -4.59 -14.90
N LEU A 118 -5.01 -5.07 -15.37
CA LEU A 118 -5.28 -6.48 -15.60
C LEU A 118 -5.08 -6.89 -17.06
N THR A 119 -4.46 -8.04 -17.25
CA THR A 119 -4.41 -8.74 -18.54
C THR A 119 -5.80 -9.19 -18.96
N ALA A 120 -6.00 -9.45 -20.26
CA ALA A 120 -7.28 -9.94 -20.78
C ALA A 120 -7.76 -11.23 -20.06
N LYS A 121 -6.84 -12.13 -19.71
CA LYS A 121 -7.15 -13.37 -18.99
C LYS A 121 -7.57 -13.11 -17.55
N GLU A 122 -6.94 -12.14 -16.88
CA GLU A 122 -7.28 -11.76 -15.51
C GLU A 122 -8.66 -11.10 -15.47
N LYS A 123 -8.99 -10.18 -16.38
CA LYS A 123 -10.27 -9.45 -16.42
C LYS A 123 -11.51 -10.35 -16.31
N ASN A 124 -11.47 -11.56 -16.86
CA ASN A 124 -12.59 -12.48 -16.77
C ASN A 124 -12.92 -12.93 -15.34
N GLN A 125 -11.96 -12.86 -14.43
CA GLN A 125 -12.08 -13.25 -13.02
C GLN A 125 -12.51 -12.10 -12.10
N TYR A 126 -12.64 -10.88 -12.64
CA TYR A 126 -12.98 -9.69 -11.87
C TYR A 126 -14.21 -8.99 -12.42
N ASP A 127 -14.96 -8.38 -11.51
CA ASP A 127 -15.99 -7.41 -11.83
C ASP A 127 -15.41 -6.01 -11.69
N ILE A 128 -15.65 -5.16 -12.70
CA ILE A 128 -15.06 -3.83 -12.78
C ILE A 128 -16.19 -2.81 -12.74
N ILE A 129 -16.08 -1.85 -11.82
CA ILE A 129 -17.00 -0.71 -11.71
C ILE A 129 -16.18 0.57 -11.85
N THR A 130 -16.36 1.26 -12.96
CA THR A 130 -15.71 2.55 -13.21
C THR A 130 -16.42 3.63 -12.40
N PHE A 131 -15.69 4.36 -11.57
CA PHE A 131 -16.27 5.40 -10.72
C PHE A 131 -15.70 6.79 -10.99
N TYR A 132 -14.59 6.89 -11.74
CA TYR A 132 -13.96 8.14 -12.06
C TYR A 132 -13.35 8.10 -13.47
N LEU A 133 -13.52 9.18 -14.21
CA LEU A 133 -12.99 9.39 -15.57
C LEU A 133 -12.06 10.59 -15.54
N ILE A 134 -10.82 10.37 -15.94
CA ILE A 134 -9.78 11.39 -16.00
C ILE A 134 -9.60 11.79 -17.46
N PRO A 135 -9.76 13.07 -17.82
CA PRO A 135 -9.50 13.53 -19.18
C PRO A 135 -7.99 13.44 -19.48
N ILE A 136 -7.61 12.73 -20.55
CA ILE A 136 -6.22 12.56 -21.00
C ILE A 136 -6.10 12.85 -22.50
N GLY A 137 -5.54 14.01 -22.85
CA GLY A 137 -5.43 14.42 -24.25
C GLY A 137 -6.80 14.49 -24.95
N SER A 138 -7.02 13.62 -25.94
CA SER A 138 -8.30 13.49 -26.66
C SER A 138 -9.23 12.41 -26.12
N GLY A 139 -8.85 11.70 -25.05
CA GLY A 139 -9.59 10.58 -24.49
C GLY A 139 -9.84 10.68 -22.99
N GLU A 140 -10.33 9.58 -22.42
CA GLU A 140 -10.58 9.44 -20.99
C GLU A 140 -9.90 8.19 -20.45
N GLN A 141 -9.22 8.33 -19.31
CA GLN A 141 -8.69 7.22 -18.55
C GLN A 141 -9.71 6.82 -17.48
N GLN A 142 -10.04 5.54 -17.45
CA GLN A 142 -10.97 4.97 -16.49
C GLN A 142 -10.25 4.65 -15.19
N PHE A 143 -10.87 5.02 -14.09
CA PHE A 143 -10.48 4.63 -12.76
C PHE A 143 -11.63 3.89 -12.07
N SER A 144 -11.30 2.73 -11.52
CA SER A 144 -12.27 1.68 -11.25
C SER A 144 -12.01 0.96 -9.94
N MET A 145 -13.08 0.44 -9.38
CA MET A 145 -13.03 -0.63 -8.40
C MET A 145 -13.05 -1.96 -9.13
N ILE A 146 -12.12 -2.85 -8.79
CA ILE A 146 -11.92 -4.15 -9.43
C ILE A 146 -12.10 -5.23 -8.35
N PHE A 147 -13.21 -5.95 -8.39
CA PHE A 147 -13.64 -6.92 -7.37
C PHE A 147 -13.43 -8.35 -7.84
N ARG A 148 -12.99 -9.25 -6.95
CA ARG A 148 -12.81 -10.66 -7.28
C ARG A 148 -14.17 -11.38 -7.41
N LYS A 149 -14.47 -12.00 -8.55
CA LYS A 149 -15.77 -12.64 -8.81
C LYS A 149 -16.08 -13.87 -7.95
N MET A 150 -15.07 -14.64 -7.59
CA MET A 150 -15.26 -15.92 -6.88
C MET A 150 -15.22 -15.78 -5.35
N ASP A 151 -15.17 -14.55 -4.85
CA ASP A 151 -15.08 -14.25 -3.43
C ASP A 151 -16.41 -13.64 -2.94
N THR A 152 -17.04 -14.27 -1.95
CA THR A 152 -18.32 -13.84 -1.39
C THR A 152 -18.23 -12.46 -0.75
N HIS A 153 -17.15 -12.18 -0.03
CA HIS A 153 -16.91 -10.87 0.59
C HIS A 153 -16.72 -9.80 -0.49
N ALA A 154 -15.95 -10.11 -1.54
CA ALA A 154 -15.79 -9.21 -2.68
C ALA A 154 -17.12 -8.90 -3.39
N LYS A 155 -18.03 -9.88 -3.52
CA LYS A 155 -19.39 -9.65 -4.06
C LYS A 155 -20.23 -8.75 -3.18
N GLU A 156 -20.16 -8.92 -1.86
CA GLU A 156 -20.85 -8.02 -0.93
C GLU A 156 -20.34 -6.58 -1.06
N LEU A 157 -19.02 -6.40 -1.11
CA LEU A 157 -18.40 -5.09 -1.30
C LEU A 157 -18.74 -4.50 -2.67
N GLN A 158 -18.72 -5.29 -3.73
CA GLN A 158 -19.11 -4.86 -5.08
C GLN A 158 -20.55 -4.33 -5.08
N LYS A 159 -21.50 -5.08 -4.50
CA LYS A 159 -22.89 -4.67 -4.41
C LYS A 159 -23.02 -3.38 -3.59
N ALA A 160 -22.40 -3.33 -2.41
CA ALA A 160 -22.42 -2.17 -1.54
C ALA A 160 -21.85 -0.92 -2.23
N PHE A 161 -20.74 -1.07 -2.95
CA PHE A 161 -20.13 0.01 -3.71
C PHE A 161 -21.04 0.47 -4.86
N SER A 162 -21.57 -0.47 -5.65
CA SER A 162 -22.46 -0.14 -6.77
C SER A 162 -23.73 0.58 -6.31
N ASP A 163 -24.38 0.08 -5.27
CA ASP A 163 -25.62 0.67 -4.73
C ASP A 163 -25.34 2.06 -4.12
N GLY A 164 -24.23 2.17 -3.39
CA GLY A 164 -23.77 3.42 -2.79
C GLY A 164 -23.41 4.48 -3.82
N LEU A 165 -22.68 4.10 -4.87
CA LEU A 165 -22.28 5.00 -5.95
C LEU A 165 -23.51 5.51 -6.72
N LYS A 166 -24.46 4.64 -7.05
CA LYS A 166 -25.76 5.05 -7.62
C LYS A 166 -26.50 6.04 -6.72
N LYS A 167 -26.47 5.83 -5.40
CA LYS A 167 -27.12 6.70 -4.41
C LYS A 167 -26.47 8.08 -4.32
N ILE A 168 -25.13 8.18 -4.30
CA ILE A 168 -24.45 9.48 -4.27
C ILE A 168 -24.60 10.25 -5.60
N ILE A 169 -24.72 9.54 -6.72
CA ILE A 169 -25.05 10.16 -8.02
C ILE A 169 -26.48 10.71 -7.99
N LYS A 170 -27.46 9.91 -7.57
CA LYS A 170 -28.88 10.30 -7.53
C LYS A 170 -29.16 11.48 -6.61
N THR A 171 -28.45 11.57 -5.49
CA THR A 171 -28.63 12.62 -4.48
C THR A 171 -27.90 13.91 -4.80
N GLY A 172 -27.07 13.94 -5.86
CA GLY A 172 -26.21 15.07 -6.18
C GLY A 172 -24.91 15.12 -5.37
N LYS A 173 -24.74 14.24 -4.36
CA LYS A 173 -23.53 14.17 -3.53
C LYS A 173 -22.26 13.96 -4.36
N TYR A 174 -22.35 13.18 -5.44
CA TYR A 174 -21.24 12.98 -6.37
C TYR A 174 -20.78 14.30 -7.00
N LEU A 175 -21.72 15.16 -7.42
CA LEU A 175 -21.41 16.48 -7.98
C LEU A 175 -20.78 17.38 -6.91
N GLU A 176 -21.32 17.39 -5.68
CA GLU A 176 -20.74 18.16 -4.57
C GLU A 176 -19.27 17.80 -4.33
N LEU A 177 -18.93 16.50 -4.37
CA LEU A 177 -17.55 16.04 -4.23
C LEU A 177 -16.67 16.58 -5.36
N PHE A 178 -17.13 16.53 -6.60
CA PHE A 178 -16.38 17.10 -7.72
C PHE A 178 -16.14 18.59 -7.56
N GLU A 179 -17.18 19.35 -7.22
CA GLU A 179 -17.08 20.79 -7.03
C GLU A 179 -16.17 21.17 -5.86
N LYS A 180 -16.13 20.34 -4.80
CA LYS A 180 -15.22 20.51 -3.66
C LYS A 180 -13.75 20.46 -4.09
N TYR A 181 -13.39 19.59 -5.03
CA TYR A 181 -12.00 19.39 -5.45
C TYR A 181 -11.60 20.21 -6.67
N HIS A 182 -12.49 20.35 -7.66
CA HIS A 182 -12.17 21.00 -8.94
C HIS A 182 -12.82 22.37 -9.12
N GLY A 183 -13.74 22.76 -8.23
CA GLY A 183 -14.50 23.99 -8.33
C GLY A 183 -15.81 23.84 -9.10
N LYS A 184 -16.71 24.80 -8.88
CA LYS A 184 -18.08 24.79 -9.44
C LYS A 184 -18.07 24.83 -10.97
N GLY A 185 -18.96 24.07 -11.58
CA GLY A 185 -19.18 24.07 -13.04
C GLY A 185 -18.06 23.48 -13.89
N LYS A 186 -17.06 22.81 -13.29
CA LYS A 186 -16.00 22.11 -14.02
C LYS A 186 -16.40 20.73 -14.52
N LEU A 187 -17.43 20.12 -13.93
CA LEU A 187 -17.94 18.83 -14.37
C LEU A 187 -18.82 19.01 -15.60
N SER A 188 -18.48 18.32 -16.70
CA SER A 188 -19.30 18.33 -17.91
C SER A 188 -20.71 17.79 -17.64
N THR A 189 -21.73 18.35 -18.27
CA THR A 189 -23.13 17.97 -18.07
C THR A 189 -23.43 16.53 -18.49
N ASP A 190 -22.64 15.99 -19.44
CA ASP A 190 -22.73 14.61 -19.91
C ASP A 190 -21.85 13.62 -19.11
N TYR A 191 -21.07 14.08 -18.12
CA TYR A 191 -20.09 13.25 -17.43
C TYR A 191 -20.71 11.99 -16.80
N VAL A 192 -21.85 12.13 -16.12
CA VAL A 192 -22.56 10.99 -15.52
C VAL A 192 -23.06 10.00 -16.57
N SER A 193 -23.45 10.50 -17.75
CA SER A 193 -23.86 9.65 -18.88
C SER A 193 -22.67 8.85 -19.43
N ARG A 194 -21.50 9.49 -19.56
CA ARG A 194 -20.24 8.80 -19.93
C ARG A 194 -19.83 7.77 -18.88
N LEU A 195 -19.93 8.12 -17.60
CA LEU A 195 -19.66 7.20 -16.50
C LEU A 195 -20.57 5.95 -16.55
N LYS A 196 -21.87 6.15 -16.80
CA LYS A 196 -22.84 5.04 -16.97
C LYS A 196 -22.52 4.18 -18.20
N HIS A 197 -21.99 4.76 -19.28
CA HIS A 197 -21.60 3.99 -20.46
C HIS A 197 -20.54 2.92 -20.14
N TYR A 198 -19.57 3.24 -19.26
CA TYR A 198 -18.56 2.29 -18.81
C TYR A 198 -19.07 1.25 -17.80
N ASN A 199 -20.23 1.49 -17.19
CA ASN A 199 -20.85 0.57 -16.23
C ASN A 199 -22.10 -0.09 -16.85
N SER A 200 -21.89 -1.07 -17.73
CA SER A 200 -22.98 -1.72 -18.46
C SER A 200 -24.07 -2.34 -17.58
N SER A 201 -23.75 -2.71 -16.33
CA SER A 201 -24.68 -3.23 -15.32
C SER A 201 -25.59 -2.18 -14.67
N TRP A 202 -25.46 -0.91 -15.06
CA TRP A 202 -26.27 0.20 -14.54
C TRP A 202 -27.31 0.72 -15.53
N LYS A 203 -27.41 0.09 -16.69
CA LYS A 203 -28.48 0.35 -17.66
C LYS A 203 -29.84 -0.07 -17.10
#